data_AF-A0A261QIZ4-F1
#
_entry.id   AF-A0A261QIZ4-F1
#
_cell.length_a   1.000
_cell.length_b   1.000
_cell.length_c   1.000
_cell.angle_alpha   90.00
_cell.angle_beta   90.00
_cell.angle_gamma   90.00
#
_symmetry.space_group_name_H-M   'P 1'
#
loop_
_entity.id
_entity.type
_entity.pdbx_description
1 polymer ?
#
loop_
_entity_poly.entity_id
_entity_poly.type
_entity_poly.pdbx_seq_one_letter_code
_entity_poly.pdbx_strand_id
1 'polypeptide(L)' 'MIRVMIRVKDKNKIDSLKAYGVIVFKSPILNLVTLEIKEANIERVKNDQNVISCELDLEGQLMPV' A
#
# COMPACT_ATOMS: atom_id res chain seq x y z
N MET A 1 -11.77 -7.18 4.02
CA MET A 1 -10.87 -6.25 3.29
C MET A 1 -9.87 -5.73 4.29
N ILE A 2 -8.59 -5.60 3.93
CA ILE A 2 -7.52 -5.18 4.84
C ILE A 2 -6.91 -3.89 4.30
N ARG A 3 -6.59 -2.96 5.19
CA ARG A 3 -5.86 -1.74 4.84
C ARG A 3 -4.37 -1.99 4.92
N VAL A 4 -3.67 -1.59 3.87
CA VAL A 4 -2.23 -1.66 3.79
C VAL A 4 -1.67 -0.29 3.42
N MET A 5 -0.59 0.07 4.09
CA MET A 5 0.19 1.26 3.76
C MET A 5 1.37 0.83 2.90
N ILE A 6 1.47 1.42 1.72
CA ILE A 6 2.44 1.05 0.69
C ILE A 6 3.32 2.23 0.38
N ARG A 7 4.63 2.06 0.57
CA ARG A 7 5.64 3.00 0.08
C ARG A 7 6.00 2.62 -1.35
N VAL A 8 5.93 3.59 -2.26
CA VAL A 8 6.18 3.38 -3.70
C VAL A 8 7.48 4.04 -4.15
N LYS A 9 8.06 3.55 -5.25
CA LYS A 9 9.23 4.16 -5.90
C LYS A 9 8.83 5.40 -6.68
N ASP A 10 7.77 5.29 -7.49
CA ASP A 10 7.27 6.35 -8.37
C ASP A 10 5.80 6.67 -8.07
N LYS A 11 5.55 7.91 -7.63
CA LYS A 11 4.22 8.41 -7.32
C LYS A 11 3.32 8.56 -8.55
N ASN A 12 3.88 8.68 -9.75
CA ASN A 12 3.11 8.78 -10.99
C ASN A 12 2.57 7.42 -11.44
N LYS A 13 3.10 6.32 -10.88
CA LYS A 13 2.66 4.95 -11.18
C LYS A 13 1.73 4.37 -10.11
N ILE A 14 1.23 5.18 -9.19
CA ILE A 14 0.35 4.72 -8.12
C ILE A 14 -0.96 4.11 -8.66
N ASP A 15 -1.47 4.60 -9.80
CA ASP A 15 -2.74 4.09 -10.34
C ASP A 15 -2.66 2.63 -10.82
N SER A 16 -1.46 2.08 -11.06
CA SER A 16 -1.31 0.63 -11.33
C SER A 16 -1.71 -0.22 -10.12
N LEU A 17 -1.61 0.32 -8.90
CA LEU A 17 -1.96 -0.40 -7.67
C LEU A 17 -3.46 -0.62 -7.53
N LYS A 18 -4.29 0.08 -8.31
CA LYS A 18 -5.74 -0.17 -8.41
C LYS A 18 -6.05 -1.58 -8.93
N ALA A 19 -5.10 -2.25 -9.58
CA ALA A 19 -5.25 -3.64 -10.00
C ALA A 19 -5.35 -4.62 -8.80
N TYR A 20 -4.85 -4.21 -7.62
CA TYR A 20 -4.81 -5.06 -6.43
C TYR A 20 -5.90 -4.71 -5.40
N GLY A 21 -6.47 -3.51 -5.48
CA GLY A 21 -7.62 -3.08 -4.67
C GLY A 21 -7.95 -1.59 -4.83
N VAL A 22 -8.52 -0.99 -3.79
CA VAL A 22 -9.03 0.39 -3.83
C VAL A 22 -8.05 1.32 -3.12
N ILE A 23 -7.64 2.40 -3.78
CA ILE A 23 -6.81 3.42 -3.14
C ILE A 23 -7.70 4.28 -2.24
N VAL A 24 -7.44 4.25 -0.95
CA VAL A 24 -8.18 5.01 0.07
C VAL A 24 -7.49 6.33 0.42
N PHE A 25 -6.17 6.42 0.25
CA PHE A 25 -5.42 7.64 0.51
C PHE A 25 -4.16 7.71 -0.36
N LYS A 26 -3.85 8.89 -0.90
CA LYS A 26 -2.58 9.20 -1.58
C LYS A 26 -1.91 10.35 -0.84
N SER A 27 -0.68 10.18 -0.38
CA SER A 27 0.06 11.27 0.24
C SER A 27 0.44 12.32 -0.82
N PRO A 28 0.20 13.62 -0.59
CA PRO A 28 0.58 14.68 -1.52
C PRO A 28 2.10 14.95 -1.53
N ILE A 29 2.79 14.58 -0.46
CA ILE A 29 4.20 14.94 -0.22
C ILE A 29 5.10 13.70 -0.24
N LEU A 30 4.63 12.58 0.32
CA LEU A 30 5.39 11.34 0.41
C LEU A 30 5.01 10.38 -0.72
N ASN A 31 5.93 9.50 -1.10
CA ASN A 31 5.63 8.36 -1.97
C ASN A 31 4.92 7.26 -1.17
N LEU A 32 3.78 7.59 -0.60
CA LEU A 32 3.01 6.76 0.32
C LEU A 32 1.55 6.71 -0.13
N VAL A 33 1.01 5.50 -0.16
CA VAL A 33 -0.39 5.24 -0.52
C VAL A 33 -0.99 4.27 0.48
N THR A 34 -2.26 4.45 0.80
CA THR A 34 -3.04 3.44 1.52
C THR A 34 -3.96 2.76 0.52
N LEU A 35 -3.92 1.43 0.49
CA LEU A 35 -4.83 0.61 -0.28
C LEU A 35 -5.68 -0.25 0.64
N GLU A 36 -6.94 -0.40 0.27
CA GLU A 36 -7.82 -1.41 0.79
C GLU A 36 -7.83 -2.58 -0.20
N ILE A 37 -7.24 -3.70 0.20
CA ILE A 37 -7.05 -4.88 -0.65
C ILE A 37 -7.64 -6.14 -0.01
N LYS A 38 -7.89 -7.16 -0.84
CA LYS A 38 -8.18 -8.51 -0.36
C LYS A 38 -6.88 -9.17 0.10
N GLU A 39 -6.97 -10.02 1.12
CA GLU A 39 -5.81 -10.73 1.68
C GLU A 39 -5.05 -11.52 0.60
N ALA A 40 -5.76 -12.14 -0.33
CA ALA A 40 -5.20 -12.86 -1.48
C ALA A 40 -4.31 -12.00 -2.42
N ASN A 41 -4.42 -10.67 -2.36
CA ASN A 41 -3.63 -9.75 -3.18
C ASN A 41 -2.42 -9.15 -2.45
N ILE A 42 -2.23 -9.43 -1.15
CA ILE A 42 -1.12 -8.88 -0.36
C ILE A 42 0.22 -9.31 -0.94
N GLU A 43 0.41 -10.60 -1.19
CA GLU A 43 1.68 -11.10 -1.73
C GLU A 43 1.94 -10.57 -3.14
N ARG A 44 0.87 -10.33 -3.93
CA ARG A 44 1.01 -9.75 -5.27
C ARG A 44 1.46 -8.30 -5.21
N VAL A 45 0.90 -7.50 -4.29
CA VAL A 45 1.27 -6.09 -4.15
C VAL A 45 2.69 -5.93 -3.59
N LYS A 46 3.11 -6.80 -2.67
CA LYS A 46 4.49 -6.82 -2.13
C LYS A 46 5.54 -7.05 -3.20
N ASN A 47 5.21 -7.84 -4.23
CA ASN A 47 6.11 -8.17 -5.34
C ASN A 47 6.00 -7.19 -6.53
N ASP A 48 5.18 -6.14 -6.44
CA ASP A 48 5.06 -5.15 -7.51
C ASP A 48 6.36 -4.32 -7.62
N GLN A 49 6.84 -4.11 -8.85
CA GLN A 49 8.11 -3.41 -9.09
C GLN A 49 8.13 -1.98 -8.57
N ASN A 50 6.95 -1.34 -8.47
CA ASN A 50 6.80 0.02 -7.97
C ASN A 50 6.68 0.07 -6.44
N VAL A 51 6.61 -1.07 -5.74
CA VAL A 51 6.49 -1.15 -4.29
C VAL A 51 7.88 -1.27 -3.64
N ILE A 52 8.09 -0.50 -2.57
CA ILE A 52 9.29 -0.55 -1.72
C ILE A 52 8.97 -1.34 -0.45
N SER A 53 7.86 -0.98 0.21
CA SER A 53 7.38 -1.66 1.41
C SER A 53 5.86 -1.68 1.44
N CYS A 54 5.31 -2.69 2.09
CA CYS A 54 3.89 -2.86 2.33
C CYS A 54 3.71 -3.23 3.80
N GLU A 55 3.14 -2.31 4.57
CA GLU A 55 2.84 -2.46 5.99
C GLU A 55 1.34 -2.73 6.15
N LEU A 56 0.99 -3.74 6.93
CA LEU A 56 -0.41 -4.03 7.26
C LEU A 56 -0.84 -3.05 8.34
N ASP A 57 -1.90 -2.29 8.08
CA ASP A 57 -2.54 -1.48 9.09
C ASP A 57 -3.44 -2.42 9.93
N LEU A 58 -2.79 -3.18 10.81
CA LEU A 58 -3.46 -3.89 11.89
C LEU A 58 -3.81 -2.83 12.92
N GLU A 59 -5.09 -2.44 12.97
CA GLU A 59 -5.61 -1.49 13.95
C GLU A 59 -4.92 -1.67 15.31
N GLY A 60 -4.10 -0.68 15.70
CA GLY A 60 -3.52 -0.58 17.05
C GLY A 60 -2.11 -1.13 17.27
N GLN A 61 -1.40 -1.69 16.28
CA GLN A 61 0.03 -2.00 16.45
C GLN A 61 0.91 -0.82 16.02
N LEU A 62 0.92 0.23 16.86
CA LEU A 62 2.11 1.07 17.01
C LEU A 62 3.26 0.15 17.43
N MET A 63 4.07 -0.31 16.47
CA MET A 63 5.37 -0.88 16.83
C MET A 63 6.22 0.28 17.36
N PRO A 64 6.64 0.26 18.64
CA PRO A 64 7.57 1.25 19.14
C PRO A 64 8.92 1.06 18.41
N VAL A 65 9.49 2.18 17.96
CA VAL A 65 10.88 2.30 17.51
C VAL A 65 11.85 2.02 18.64
#